data_AF-A0A838TUN6-F1
#
_entry.id   AF-A0A838TUN6-F1
#
_cell.length_a   1.000
_cell.length_b   1.000
_cell.length_c   1.000
_cell.angle_alpha   90.00
_cell.angle_beta   90.00
_cell.angle_gamma   90.00
#
_symmetry.space_group_name_H-M   'P 1'
#
loop_
_entity.id
_entity.type
_entity.pdbx_description
1 polymer ?
#
loop_
_entity_poly.entity_id
_entity_poly.type
_entity_poly.pdbx_seq_one_letter_code
_entity_poly.pdbx_strand_id
1 'polypeptide(L)' 'MKRAVKIFLFCFCCFAFIGCDRATKNLAKEHLKNKESVSYFHDIVKLEYVENTGAALGLGDRLPKTINLLLLSLLPLTI' A
#
# COMPACT_ATOMS: atom_id res chain seq x y z
N MET A 1 4.76 -27.29 13.69
CA MET A 1 3.40 -26.93 13.22
C MET A 1 3.06 -27.72 11.97
N LYS A 2 1.86 -28.31 11.89
CA LYS A 2 1.40 -29.04 10.70
C LYS A 2 1.33 -28.09 9.49
N ARG A 3 1.63 -28.59 8.28
CA ARG A 3 1.62 -27.80 7.03
C ARG A 3 0.30 -27.04 6.84
N ALA A 4 -0.83 -27.66 7.16
CA ALA A 4 -2.15 -27.04 7.11
C ALA A 4 -2.27 -25.79 7.99
N VAL A 5 -1.73 -25.80 9.21
CA VAL A 5 -1.77 -24.64 10.11
C VAL A 5 -0.94 -23.49 9.55
N LYS A 6 0.23 -23.79 8.95
CA LYS A 6 1.07 -22.76 8.31
C LYS A 6 0.34 -22.10 7.13
N ILE A 7 -0.30 -22.90 6.28
CA ILE A 7 -1.07 -22.40 5.13
C ILE A 7 -2.24 -21.55 5.61
N PHE A 8 -2.99 -22.03 6.61
CA PHE A 8 -4.10 -21.27 7.19
C PHE A 8 -3.65 -19.91 7.72
N LEU A 9 -2.58 -19.88 8.53
CA LEU A 9 -2.03 -18.64 9.07
C LEU A 9 -1.57 -17.70 7.96
N PHE A 10 -0.89 -18.21 6.93
CA PHE A 10 -0.49 -17.41 5.78
C PHE A 10 -1.69 -16.76 5.09
N CYS A 11 -2.72 -17.56 4.75
CA CYS A 11 -3.93 -17.04 4.10
C CYS A 11 -4.65 -16.02 4.98
N PHE A 12 -4.74 -16.29 6.29
CA PHE A 12 -5.34 -15.37 7.25
C PHE A 12 -4.58 -14.04 7.32
N CYS A 13 -3.25 -14.08 7.41
CA CYS A 13 -2.41 -12.88 7.40
C CYS A 13 -2.53 -12.10 6.09
N CYS A 14 -2.52 -12.77 4.93
CA CYS A 14 -2.74 -12.13 3.65
C CYS A 14 -4.10 -11.43 3.60
N PHE A 15 -5.16 -12.10 4.04
CA PHE A 15 -6.50 -11.51 4.09
C PHE A 15 -6.55 -10.28 5.00
N ALA A 16 -6.01 -10.40 6.22
CA ALA A 16 -5.98 -9.30 7.19
C ALA A 16 -5.18 -8.09 6.67
N PHE A 17 -3.98 -8.31 6.12
CA PHE A 17 -3.12 -7.22 5.65
C PHE A 17 -3.67 -6.57 4.38
N ILE A 18 -4.12 -7.35 3.39
CA ILE A 18 -4.73 -6.80 2.17
C ILE A 18 -6.03 -6.07 2.51
N GLY A 19 -6.84 -6.63 3.40
CA GLY A 19 -8.08 -6.02 3.86
C GLY A 19 -7.84 -4.69 4.57
N CYS A 20 -6.92 -4.67 5.54
CA CYS A 20 -6.54 -3.46 6.26
C CYS A 20 -5.99 -2.38 5.32
N ASP A 21 -5.08 -2.75 4.40
CA ASP A 21 -4.51 -1.83 3.41
C ASP A 21 -5.60 -1.20 2.52
N ARG A 22 -6.52 -2.00 1.99
CA ARG A 22 -7.61 -1.50 1.13
C ARG A 22 -8.59 -0.63 1.90
N ALA A 23 -9.01 -1.07 3.08
CA ALA A 23 -9.99 -0.34 3.91
C ALA A 23 -9.44 1.02 4.33
N THR A 24 -8.20 1.06 4.83
CA THR A 24 -7.56 2.31 5.26
C THR A 24 -7.32 3.27 4.10
N LYS A 25 -6.93 2.79 2.91
CA LYS A 25 -6.83 3.63 1.70
C LYS A 25 -8.17 4.21 1.26
N ASN A 26 -9.26 3.45 1.40
CA ASN A 26 -10.59 3.95 1.09
C ASN A 26 -11.03 5.04 2.07
N LEU A 27 -10.80 4.83 3.38
CA LEU A 27 -11.03 5.86 4.40
C LEU A 27 -10.17 7.11 4.14
N ALA A 28 -8.92 6.96 3.72
CA ALA A 28 -8.07 8.10 3.37
C ALA A 28 -8.62 8.89 2.18
N LYS A 29 -9.12 8.21 1.13
CA LYS A 29 -9.79 8.88 -0.01
C LYS A 29 -11.03 9.65 0.42
N GLU A 30 -11.83 9.08 1.31
CA GLU A 30 -13.08 9.69 1.76
C GLU A 30 -12.87 10.85 2.73
N HIS A 31 -11.93 10.70 3.67
CA HIS A 31 -11.80 11.61 4.80
C HIS A 31 -10.63 12.57 4.71
N LEU A 32 -9.58 12.27 3.94
CA LEU A 32 -8.34 13.06 3.89
C LEU A 32 -8.06 13.70 2.53
N LYS A 33 -8.66 13.21 1.43
CA LYS A 33 -8.45 13.80 0.10
C LYS A 33 -8.89 15.26 0.08
N ASN A 34 -8.00 16.14 -0.40
CA ASN A 34 -8.19 17.60 -0.45
C ASN A 34 -8.43 18.25 0.93
N LYS A 35 -8.01 17.60 2.02
CA LYS A 35 -8.02 18.18 3.37
C LYS A 35 -6.60 18.35 3.89
N GLU A 36 -6.46 19.17 4.93
CA GLU A 36 -5.20 19.32 5.64
C GLU A 36 -4.80 18.01 6.35
N SER A 37 -3.50 17.83 6.56
CA SER A 37 -2.97 16.67 7.28
C SER A 37 -3.45 16.63 8.72
N VAL A 38 -3.80 15.46 9.24
CA VAL A 38 -4.15 15.27 10.64
C VAL A 38 -2.91 14.84 11.42
N SER A 39 -2.49 15.65 12.39
CA SER A 39 -1.32 15.38 13.22
C SER A 39 -1.68 14.73 14.55
N TYR A 40 -0.85 13.79 14.99
CA TYR A 40 -0.93 13.10 16.28
C TYR A 40 0.43 13.14 16.98
N PHE A 41 0.41 13.04 18.31
CA PHE A 41 1.62 12.99 19.15
C PHE A 41 2.60 14.13 18.88
N HIS A 42 2.12 15.38 18.82
CA HIS A 42 2.96 16.55 18.52
C HIS A 42 3.71 16.40 17.18
N ASP A 43 2.98 16.11 16.10
CA ASP A 43 3.49 15.99 14.73
C ASP A 43 4.45 14.80 14.46
N ILE A 44 4.63 13.87 15.41
CA ILE A 44 5.41 12.64 15.19
C ILE A 44 4.73 11.75 14.15
N VAL A 45 3.40 11.69 14.16
CA VAL A 45 2.61 10.92 13.20
C VAL A 45 1.62 11.85 12.51
N LYS A 46 1.66 11.87 11.17
CA LYS A 46 0.72 12.63 10.35
C LYS A 46 -0.02 11.70 9.40
N LEU A 47 -1.33 11.88 9.33
CA LEU A 47 -2.17 11.28 8.29
C LEU A 47 -2.38 12.31 7.20
N GLU A 48 -1.80 12.05 6.04
CA GLU A 48 -1.90 12.88 4.85
C GLU A 48 -2.29 12.01 3.65
N TYR A 49 -3.15 12.55 2.79
CA TYR A 49 -3.52 11.87 1.56
C TYR A 49 -2.48 12.12 0.47
N VAL A 50 -1.79 11.06 0.05
CA VAL A 50 -0.80 11.10 -1.04
C VAL A 50 -1.08 9.97 -2.03
N GLU A 51 -1.05 10.29 -3.33
CA GLU A 51 -1.08 9.31 -4.41
C GLU A 51 0.34 9.09 -4.93
N ASN A 52 0.87 7.88 -4.77
CA ASN A 52 2.17 7.52 -5.35
C ASN A 52 1.97 7.01 -6.78
N THR A 53 2.34 7.82 -7.78
CA THR A 53 2.31 7.45 -9.22
C THR A 53 3.52 6.61 -9.64
N GLY A 54 4.58 6.61 -8.83
CA GLY A 54 5.79 5.80 -8.97
C GLY A 54 5.88 4.68 -7.92
N ALA A 55 7.07 4.11 -7.77
CA ALA A 55 7.41 3.21 -6.67
C ALA A 55 8.05 4.01 -5.50
N ALA A 56 8.87 3.34 -4.68
CA ALA A 56 9.64 4.01 -3.65
C ALA A 56 10.49 5.15 -4.24
N LEU A 57 10.55 6.30 -3.54
CA LEU A 57 11.30 7.51 -3.94
C LEU A 57 10.87 8.08 -5.31
N GLY A 58 9.67 7.78 -5.80
CA GLY A 58 9.18 8.25 -7.10
C GLY A 58 9.77 7.48 -8.29
N LEU A 59 10.42 6.33 -8.07
CA LEU A 59 10.98 5.54 -9.16
C LEU A 59 9.90 5.17 -10.19
N GLY A 60 10.11 5.57 -11.44
CA GLY A 60 9.19 5.28 -12.55
C GLY A 60 7.99 6.21 -12.66
N ASP A 61 7.90 7.30 -11.89
CA ASP A 61 6.80 8.28 -11.93
C ASP A 61 6.56 8.93 -13.31
N ARG A 62 7.61 9.05 -14.12
CA ARG A 62 7.58 9.60 -15.49
C ARG A 62 7.24 8.56 -16.56
N LEU A 63 7.17 7.27 -16.21
CA LEU A 63 6.83 6.23 -17.16
C LEU A 63 5.32 6.20 -17.42
N PRO A 64 4.88 5.76 -18.61
CA PRO A 64 3.49 5.45 -18.86
C PRO A 64 2.96 4.46 -17.80
N LYS A 65 1.78 4.73 -17.26
CA LYS A 65 1.18 3.98 -16.15
C LYS A 65 1.19 2.46 -16.36
N THR A 66 0.89 2.01 -17.58
CA THR A 66 0.90 0.59 -17.94
C THR A 66 2.30 -0.02 -17.84
N ILE A 67 3.32 0.70 -18.31
CA ILE A 67 4.72 0.24 -18.26
C ILE A 67 5.19 0.17 -16.80
N ASN A 68 4.87 1.20 -16.01
CA ASN A 68 5.25 1.22 -14.60
C ASN A 68 4.61 0.05 -13.83
N LEU A 69 3.31 -0.18 -14.05
CA LEU A 69 2.60 -1.29 -13.41
C LEU A 69 3.17 -2.67 -13.80
N LEU A 70 3.47 -2.89 -15.08
CA LEU A 70 4.08 -4.13 -15.55
C LEU A 70 5.48 -4.33 -14.94
N LEU A 71 6.33 -3.31 -15.00
CA LEU A 71 7.71 -3.40 -14.52
C LEU A 71 7.75 -3.68 -13.01
N LEU A 72 6.99 -2.94 -12.21
CA LEU A 72 6.95 -3.11 -10.76
C LEU A 72 6.30 -4.42 -10.31
N SER A 73 5.41 -5.00 -11.14
CA SER A 73 4.75 -6.27 -10.81
C SER A 73 5.55 -7.49 -11.26
N LEU A 74 6.27 -7.39 -12.39
CA LEU A 74 6.98 -8.52 -13.00
C LEU A 74 8.42 -8.65 -12.53
N LEU A 75 9.12 -7.54 -12.25
CA LEU A 75 10.52 -7.57 -11.81
C LEU A 75 10.74 -8.46 -10.57
N PRO A 76 9.89 -8.42 -9.51
CA PRO A 76 10.05 -9.29 -8.35
C PRO A 76 9.85 -10.78 -8.63
N LEU A 77 9.27 -11.16 -9.78
CA LEU A 77 9.08 -12.56 -10.18
C LEU A 77 10.32 -13.13 -10.90
N THR A 78 11.24 -12.25 -11.34
CA THR A 78 12.44 -12.63 -12.10
C THR A 78 13.69 -12.81 -11.23
N ILE A 79 13.61 -12.49 -9.94
CA ILE A 79 14.68 -12.56 -8.95
C ILE A 79 14.24 -13.53 -7.85
#